data_AF-A0A165Q3S9-F1
#
_entry.id   AF-A0A165Q3S9-F1
#
_cell.length_a   1.000
_cell.length_b   1.000
_cell.length_c   1.000
_cell.angle_alpha   90.00
_cell.angle_beta   90.00
_cell.angle_gamma   90.00
#
_symmetry.space_group_name_H-M   'P 1'
#
loop_
_entity.id
_entity.type
_entity.pdbx_description
1 polymer ?
#
loop_
_entity_poly.entity_id
_entity_poly.type
_entity_poly.pdbx_seq_one_letter_code
_entity_poly.pdbx_strand_id
1 'polypeptide(L)'
;MIKYLKLFLQGNTKRPEDTKPLDILTIQNTENAVFILDNHIISKNKISYYNCNQNIDDIQVLYFTCINNKPLLFIAGKHNSHIPTSSANFLPTFLYLANTLGFNPNLLTIFEETFGCERNMFIWARKNPSNFVLLESTELSDDILLGYEIQNDTKTFISWEASYEDIISLKEVVKGIPDNDDDLIKYSFNVPVRVGNIILDDFAFYDCDRKNIPVANYFSYCECDKVISKPYSFLKNALLGNNSLKNALIDTEEDKSIIYSTKAKTKDLEFYFSNAYPTDLDAANNRVFFLITNLKEYLSAIIYPEYIIKLSIAHCTTLSGEVYLDMVCYKETPHIYRVPTFIQEISQNRPFIWIDDSNQELGFADHQYTHILLLEDVDYMCILNTTLDNGVVESKLCVKTRLFDFLIPMFTSNAIDLHIFEEQIRKDIPIPFKTSFDDYLYK
;
A
#
# COMPACT_ATOMS: atom_id res chain seq x y z
N MET A 1 -33.91 -27.43 -22.89
CA MET A 1 -33.00 -26.39 -22.35
C MET A 1 -31.95 -25.95 -23.40
N ILE A 2 -32.32 -25.89 -24.69
CA ILE A 2 -31.46 -25.51 -25.84
C ILE A 2 -32.08 -24.34 -26.65
N LYS A 3 -33.23 -23.80 -26.21
CA LYS A 3 -33.95 -22.72 -26.91
C LYS A 3 -33.66 -21.31 -26.38
N TYR A 4 -33.05 -21.14 -25.21
CA TYR A 4 -32.76 -19.82 -24.63
C TYR A 4 -31.36 -19.26 -24.98
N LEU A 5 -30.43 -20.09 -25.48
CA LEU A 5 -29.10 -19.64 -25.91
C LEU A 5 -29.06 -19.00 -27.31
N LYS A 6 -30.10 -19.21 -28.15
CA LYS A 6 -30.16 -18.60 -29.50
C LYS A 6 -30.61 -17.14 -29.51
N LEU A 7 -31.15 -16.62 -28.41
CA LEU A 7 -31.65 -15.24 -28.34
C LEU A 7 -30.60 -14.22 -27.88
N PHE A 8 -29.46 -14.67 -27.32
CA PHE A 8 -28.30 -13.81 -27.05
C PHE A 8 -27.20 -13.90 -28.11
N LEU A 9 -27.32 -14.84 -29.06
CA LEU A 9 -26.39 -15.00 -30.19
C LEU A 9 -26.91 -14.43 -31.52
N GLN A 10 -28.02 -13.66 -31.49
CA GLN A 10 -28.45 -12.86 -32.64
C GLN A 10 -28.08 -11.39 -32.42
N GLY A 11 -26.78 -11.13 -32.52
CA GLY A 11 -26.19 -9.80 -32.56
C GLY A 11 -24.83 -9.88 -33.27
N ASN A 12 -24.87 -9.92 -34.59
CA ASN A 12 -23.74 -9.92 -35.54
C ASN A 12 -22.73 -11.08 -35.41
N THR A 13 -23.04 -12.21 -36.04
CA THR A 13 -22.01 -13.02 -36.70
C THR A 13 -21.44 -12.24 -37.88
N LYS A 14 -20.59 -11.24 -37.61
CA LYS A 14 -19.61 -10.82 -38.60
C LYS A 14 -18.53 -11.90 -38.63
N ARG A 15 -18.24 -12.41 -39.82
CA ARG A 15 -17.07 -13.27 -40.02
C ARG A 15 -15.85 -12.50 -39.49
N PRO A 16 -14.79 -13.18 -39.00
CA PRO A 16 -13.54 -12.51 -38.60
C PRO A 16 -12.93 -11.62 -39.72
N GLU A 17 -13.40 -11.77 -40.97
CA GLU A 17 -13.04 -10.97 -42.13
C GLU A 17 -13.84 -9.64 -42.26
N ASP A 18 -14.88 -9.38 -41.44
CA ASP A 18 -15.83 -8.25 -41.58
C ASP A 18 -15.74 -7.14 -40.50
N THR A 19 -14.83 -7.25 -39.53
CA THR A 19 -14.48 -6.12 -38.65
C THR A 19 -13.32 -5.36 -39.28
N LYS A 20 -13.62 -4.40 -40.17
CA LYS A 20 -12.64 -3.37 -40.53
C LYS A 20 -12.17 -2.70 -39.23
N PRO A 21 -10.85 -2.55 -39.02
CA PRO A 21 -10.33 -1.71 -37.95
C PRO A 21 -10.97 -0.34 -38.08
N LEU A 22 -11.57 0.16 -37.00
CA LEU A 22 -11.97 1.55 -36.94
C LEU A 22 -10.70 2.41 -37.11
N ASP A 23 -10.78 3.52 -37.83
CA ASP A 23 -9.63 4.42 -37.90
C ASP A 23 -9.34 5.03 -36.52
N ILE A 24 -8.08 5.39 -36.29
CA ILE A 24 -7.58 5.76 -34.96
C ILE A 24 -8.34 6.98 -34.38
N LEU A 25 -8.75 7.91 -35.25
CA LEU A 25 -9.52 9.11 -34.88
C LEU A 25 -10.93 8.75 -34.42
N THR A 26 -11.57 7.79 -35.08
CA THR A 26 -12.90 7.30 -34.69
C THR A 26 -12.82 6.53 -33.38
N ILE A 27 -11.81 5.68 -33.18
CA ILE A 27 -11.64 4.92 -31.93
C ILE A 27 -11.36 5.85 -30.74
N GLN A 28 -10.50 6.86 -30.92
CA GLN A 28 -10.17 7.81 -29.86
C GLN A 28 -11.39 8.56 -29.31
N ASN A 29 -12.43 8.72 -30.13
CA ASN A 29 -13.69 9.39 -29.81
C ASN A 29 -14.83 8.42 -29.46
N THR A 30 -14.58 7.10 -29.47
CA THR A 30 -15.57 6.08 -29.13
C THR A 30 -15.52 5.77 -27.63
N GLU A 31 -16.67 5.84 -26.96
CA GLU A 31 -16.79 5.37 -25.57
C GLU A 31 -16.67 3.84 -25.50
N ASN A 32 -16.03 3.31 -24.45
CA ASN A 32 -15.81 1.88 -24.23
C ASN A 32 -14.98 1.23 -25.35
N ALA A 33 -13.86 1.85 -25.69
CA ALA A 33 -12.95 1.39 -26.72
C ALA A 33 -11.58 1.04 -26.16
N VAL A 34 -10.87 0.14 -26.85
CA VAL A 34 -9.48 -0.20 -26.57
C VAL A 34 -8.66 -0.17 -27.86
N PHE A 35 -7.46 0.38 -27.80
CA PHE A 35 -6.58 0.51 -28.94
C PHE A 35 -5.11 0.60 -28.52
N ILE A 36 -4.23 0.47 -29.51
CA ILE A 36 -2.79 0.64 -29.37
C ILE A 36 -2.42 2.01 -29.94
N LEU A 37 -1.68 2.82 -29.20
CA LEU A 37 -1.10 4.08 -29.66
C LEU A 37 0.30 4.21 -29.06
N ASP A 38 1.32 4.45 -29.90
CA ASP A 38 2.71 4.68 -29.46
C ASP A 38 3.22 3.64 -28.44
N ASN A 39 3.03 2.35 -28.75
CA ASN A 39 3.35 1.21 -27.89
C ASN A 39 2.59 1.13 -26.56
N HIS A 40 1.52 1.91 -26.39
CA HIS A 40 0.65 1.84 -25.22
C HIS A 40 -0.67 1.16 -25.59
N ILE A 41 -1.13 0.27 -24.73
CA ILE A 41 -2.53 -0.15 -24.70
C ILE A 41 -3.34 0.91 -23.95
N ILE A 42 -4.30 1.49 -24.64
CA ILE A 42 -5.18 2.52 -24.11
C ILE A 42 -6.61 1.97 -24.11
N SER A 43 -7.25 1.96 -22.95
CA SER A 43 -8.69 1.70 -22.82
C SER A 43 -9.40 2.93 -22.25
N LYS A 44 -10.48 3.33 -22.91
CA LYS A 44 -11.35 4.45 -22.49
C LYS A 44 -12.74 3.92 -22.20
N ASN A 45 -13.19 4.07 -20.97
CA ASN A 45 -14.48 3.61 -20.48
C ASN A 45 -15.10 4.69 -19.56
N LYS A 46 -16.44 4.68 -19.46
CA LYS A 46 -17.13 5.54 -18.47
C LYS A 46 -16.77 5.17 -17.04
N ILE A 47 -16.53 3.89 -16.79
CA ILE A 47 -16.14 3.38 -15.49
C ILE A 47 -14.61 3.41 -15.44
N SER A 48 -14.06 4.28 -14.58
CA SER A 48 -12.61 4.51 -14.45
C SER A 48 -11.82 3.22 -14.19
N TYR A 49 -12.42 2.25 -13.49
CA TYR A 49 -11.85 0.93 -13.24
C TYR A 49 -11.44 0.16 -14.52
N TYR A 50 -12.09 0.43 -15.66
CA TYR A 50 -11.76 -0.19 -16.94
C TYR A 50 -10.86 0.67 -17.82
N ASN A 51 -10.43 1.84 -17.33
CA ASN A 51 -9.46 2.65 -18.06
C ASN A 51 -8.07 2.01 -17.94
N CYS A 52 -7.31 2.12 -19.03
CA CYS A 52 -5.96 1.60 -19.09
C CYS A 52 -5.11 2.58 -19.91
N ASN A 53 -3.88 2.82 -19.45
CA ASN A 53 -2.83 3.42 -20.25
C ASN A 53 -1.52 2.75 -19.82
N GLN A 54 -1.12 1.70 -20.53
CA GLN A 54 0.00 0.85 -20.15
C GLN A 54 0.93 0.68 -21.33
N ASN A 55 2.21 1.01 -21.16
CA ASN A 55 3.23 0.65 -22.14
C ASN A 55 3.31 -0.88 -22.23
N ILE A 56 3.28 -1.41 -23.44
CA ILE A 56 3.33 -2.86 -23.71
C ILE A 56 4.65 -3.45 -23.18
N ASP A 57 5.73 -2.68 -23.24
CA ASP A 57 7.06 -3.08 -22.77
C ASP A 57 7.14 -3.24 -21.25
N ASP A 58 6.13 -2.80 -20.50
CA ASP A 58 6.04 -2.94 -19.05
C ASP A 58 5.13 -4.09 -18.61
N ILE A 59 4.37 -4.71 -19.53
CA ILE A 59 3.43 -5.79 -19.21
C ILE A 59 4.20 -6.98 -18.60
N GLN A 60 3.76 -7.42 -17.42
CA GLN A 60 4.31 -8.55 -16.67
C GLN A 60 3.48 -9.80 -16.88
N VAL A 61 2.15 -9.71 -16.81
CA VAL A 61 1.25 -10.87 -16.94
C VAL A 61 -0.05 -10.48 -17.63
N LEU A 62 -0.54 -11.38 -18.47
CA LEU A 62 -1.86 -11.36 -19.08
C LEU A 62 -2.63 -12.63 -18.71
N TYR A 63 -3.86 -12.45 -18.24
CA TYR A 63 -4.81 -13.55 -18.09
C TYR A 63 -6.24 -13.06 -18.28
N PHE A 64 -7.13 -13.96 -18.65
CA PHE A 64 -8.56 -13.69 -18.64
C PHE A 64 -9.14 -13.94 -17.26
N THR A 65 -10.04 -13.08 -16.83
CA THR A 65 -10.75 -13.17 -15.55
C THR A 65 -12.21 -12.76 -15.71
N CYS A 66 -13.01 -13.03 -14.68
CA CYS A 66 -14.41 -12.66 -14.64
C CYS A 66 -14.73 -11.94 -13.33
N ILE A 67 -15.21 -10.71 -13.44
CA ILE A 67 -15.68 -9.92 -12.29
C ILE A 67 -17.14 -9.57 -12.52
N ASN A 68 -18.02 -9.92 -11.59
CA ASN A 68 -19.47 -9.72 -11.71
C ASN A 68 -20.05 -10.29 -13.02
N ASN A 69 -19.62 -11.49 -13.40
CA ASN A 69 -19.98 -12.17 -14.65
C ASN A 69 -19.63 -11.39 -15.93
N LYS A 70 -18.65 -10.47 -15.86
CA LYS A 70 -18.12 -9.79 -17.03
C LYS A 70 -16.75 -10.37 -17.38
N PRO A 71 -16.54 -10.84 -18.62
CA PRO A 71 -15.24 -11.29 -19.10
C PRO A 71 -14.29 -10.09 -19.27
N LEU A 72 -13.11 -10.20 -18.68
CA LEU A 72 -12.09 -9.16 -18.66
C LEU A 72 -10.74 -9.75 -19.05
N LEU A 73 -9.95 -8.98 -19.81
CA LEU A 73 -8.51 -9.17 -19.90
C LEU A 73 -7.86 -8.43 -18.73
N PHE A 74 -7.24 -9.17 -17.81
CA PHE A 74 -6.37 -8.60 -16.80
C PHE A 74 -4.98 -8.37 -17.37
N ILE A 75 -4.42 -7.21 -17.08
CA ILE A 75 -3.08 -6.80 -17.46
C ILE A 75 -2.35 -6.36 -16.20
N ALA A 76 -1.34 -7.12 -15.77
CA ALA A 76 -0.36 -6.64 -14.82
C ALA A 76 0.79 -5.95 -15.56
N GLY A 77 1.19 -4.79 -15.08
CA GLY A 77 2.31 -4.00 -15.59
C GLY A 77 2.78 -3.03 -14.51
N LYS A 78 2.99 -1.77 -14.89
CA LYS A 78 3.17 -0.68 -13.90
C LYS A 78 1.90 -0.47 -13.08
N HIS A 79 0.74 -0.56 -13.72
CA HIS A 79 -0.55 -0.55 -13.05
C HIS A 79 -1.39 -1.75 -13.48
N ASN A 80 -2.14 -2.32 -12.54
CA ASN A 80 -3.05 -3.42 -12.85
C ASN A 80 -4.30 -2.86 -13.53
N SER A 81 -4.60 -3.36 -14.72
CA SER A 81 -5.73 -2.90 -15.54
C SER A 81 -6.67 -4.05 -15.88
N HIS A 82 -7.96 -3.73 -16.02
CA HIS A 82 -8.99 -4.68 -16.45
C HIS A 82 -9.67 -4.14 -17.70
N ILE A 83 -9.61 -4.88 -18.81
CA ILE A 83 -10.21 -4.45 -20.08
C ILE A 83 -11.36 -5.39 -20.44
N PRO A 84 -12.61 -4.89 -20.57
CA PRO A 84 -13.72 -5.71 -21.02
C PRO A 84 -13.49 -6.28 -22.41
N THR A 85 -13.73 -7.59 -22.60
CA THR A 85 -13.63 -8.22 -23.93
C THR A 85 -14.69 -7.69 -24.90
N SER A 86 -15.78 -7.12 -24.37
CA SER A 86 -16.82 -6.44 -25.13
C SER A 86 -16.45 -5.03 -25.61
N SER A 87 -15.26 -4.51 -25.27
CA SER A 87 -14.81 -3.18 -25.69
C SER A 87 -14.75 -3.09 -27.21
N ALA A 88 -15.14 -1.93 -27.76
CA ALA A 88 -14.94 -1.65 -29.18
C ALA A 88 -13.45 -1.79 -29.50
N ASN A 89 -13.14 -2.46 -30.62
CA ASN A 89 -11.77 -2.72 -31.06
C ASN A 89 -10.93 -3.65 -30.16
N PHE A 90 -11.57 -4.45 -29.29
CA PHE A 90 -10.88 -5.46 -28.46
C PHE A 90 -10.16 -6.52 -29.29
N LEU A 91 -10.85 -7.20 -30.22
CA LEU A 91 -10.25 -8.28 -31.01
C LEU A 91 -9.00 -7.83 -31.79
N PRO A 92 -9.02 -6.72 -32.57
CA PRO A 92 -7.80 -6.21 -33.22
C PRO A 92 -6.67 -5.92 -32.24
N THR A 93 -6.99 -5.33 -31.08
CA THR A 93 -6.00 -5.04 -30.04
C THR A 93 -5.40 -6.32 -29.44
N PHE A 94 -6.24 -7.32 -29.16
CA PHE A 94 -5.80 -8.60 -28.64
C PHE A 94 -4.90 -9.35 -29.63
N LEU A 95 -5.24 -9.34 -30.92
CA LEU A 95 -4.41 -9.93 -31.97
C LEU A 95 -3.07 -9.21 -32.12
N TYR A 96 -3.05 -7.88 -31.96
CA TYR A 96 -1.81 -7.11 -31.92
C TYR A 96 -0.92 -7.54 -30.73
N LEU A 97 -1.50 -7.67 -29.54
CA LEU A 97 -0.77 -8.17 -28.36
C LEU A 97 -0.27 -9.59 -28.57
N ALA A 98 -1.08 -10.48 -29.15
CA ALA A 98 -0.69 -11.87 -29.44
C ALA A 98 0.54 -11.93 -30.34
N ASN A 99 0.56 -11.12 -31.39
CA ASN A 99 1.70 -11.00 -32.29
C ASN A 99 2.93 -10.39 -31.61
N THR A 100 2.74 -9.34 -30.81
CA THR A 100 3.83 -8.59 -30.18
C THR A 100 4.50 -9.39 -29.05
N LEU A 101 3.71 -10.06 -28.23
CA LEU A 101 4.17 -10.81 -27.05
C LEU A 101 4.39 -12.31 -27.35
N GLY A 102 3.96 -12.79 -28.52
CA GLY A 102 4.20 -14.16 -29.00
C GLY A 102 3.35 -15.22 -28.32
N PHE A 103 2.09 -14.94 -27.99
CA PHE A 103 1.14 -15.92 -27.43
C PHE A 103 0.09 -16.38 -28.45
N ASN A 104 -0.61 -17.47 -28.16
CA ASN A 104 -1.60 -18.05 -29.05
C ASN A 104 -2.90 -17.22 -29.08
N PRO A 105 -3.30 -16.62 -30.22
CA PRO A 105 -4.52 -15.82 -30.31
C PRO A 105 -5.81 -16.64 -30.12
N ASN A 106 -5.78 -17.97 -30.30
CA ASN A 106 -6.95 -18.83 -30.11
C ASN A 106 -7.39 -18.93 -28.64
N LEU A 107 -6.58 -18.45 -27.70
CA LEU A 107 -6.94 -18.38 -26.28
C LEU A 107 -8.22 -17.58 -26.06
N LEU A 108 -8.50 -16.53 -26.85
CA LEU A 108 -9.76 -15.78 -26.71
C LEU A 108 -10.99 -16.68 -26.97
N THR A 109 -10.97 -17.46 -28.04
CA THR A 109 -12.06 -18.39 -28.37
C THR A 109 -12.22 -19.47 -27.30
N ILE A 110 -11.10 -20.03 -26.82
CA ILE A 110 -11.12 -21.04 -25.75
C ILE A 110 -11.75 -20.45 -24.47
N PHE A 111 -11.42 -19.20 -24.12
CA PHE A 111 -11.99 -18.52 -22.97
C PHE A 111 -13.51 -18.39 -23.07
N GLU A 112 -13.98 -17.87 -24.20
CA GLU A 112 -15.39 -17.61 -24.47
C GLU A 112 -16.24 -18.89 -24.54
N GLU A 113 -15.66 -19.99 -25.04
CA GLU A 113 -16.38 -21.27 -25.22
C GLU A 113 -16.31 -22.19 -23.99
N THR A 114 -15.23 -22.12 -23.20
CA THR A 114 -14.89 -23.19 -22.25
C THR A 114 -14.85 -22.74 -20.79
N PHE A 115 -14.40 -21.51 -20.50
CA PHE A 115 -14.01 -21.16 -19.14
C PHE A 115 -15.12 -20.58 -18.26
N GLY A 116 -16.25 -20.14 -18.84
CA GLY A 116 -17.37 -19.58 -18.07
C GLY A 116 -16.95 -18.43 -17.14
N CYS A 117 -17.87 -17.88 -16.37
CA CYS A 117 -17.53 -16.79 -15.44
C CYS A 117 -16.83 -17.25 -14.14
N GLU A 118 -16.28 -18.46 -14.10
CA GLU A 118 -15.93 -19.13 -12.85
C GLU A 118 -14.43 -19.26 -12.60
N ARG A 119 -13.55 -19.00 -13.58
CA ARG A 119 -12.10 -19.22 -13.45
C ARG A 119 -11.24 -18.22 -14.22
N ASN A 120 -10.00 -18.07 -13.76
CA ASN A 120 -8.97 -17.35 -14.50
C ASN A 120 -8.36 -18.25 -15.58
N MET A 121 -7.94 -17.67 -16.70
CA MET A 121 -7.20 -18.40 -17.74
C MET A 121 -5.94 -17.65 -18.13
N PHE A 122 -4.79 -18.27 -17.87
CA PHE A 122 -3.48 -17.75 -18.20
C PHE A 122 -3.33 -17.52 -19.71
N ILE A 123 -2.72 -16.39 -20.09
CA ILE A 123 -2.40 -16.08 -21.49
C ILE A 123 -0.90 -16.03 -21.69
N TRP A 124 -0.23 -15.18 -20.91
CA TRP A 124 1.18 -14.86 -21.10
C TRP A 124 1.78 -14.26 -19.84
N ALA A 125 3.06 -14.51 -19.61
CA ALA A 125 3.86 -13.85 -18.59
C ALA A 125 5.24 -13.52 -19.15
N ARG A 126 5.77 -12.37 -18.73
CA ARG A 126 7.14 -11.95 -19.02
C ARG A 126 8.11 -12.93 -18.38
N LYS A 127 9.17 -13.28 -19.10
CA LYS A 127 10.30 -14.03 -18.57
C LYS A 127 11.34 -13.05 -18.07
N ASN A 128 11.29 -12.75 -16.78
CA ASN A 128 12.30 -11.94 -16.12
C ASN A 128 13.52 -12.81 -15.77
N PRO A 129 14.75 -12.27 -15.80
CA PRO A 129 15.90 -12.96 -15.25
C PRO A 129 15.70 -13.19 -13.75
N SER A 130 16.30 -14.26 -13.22
CA SER A 130 16.35 -14.46 -11.78
C SER A 130 17.08 -13.31 -11.10
N ASN A 131 16.52 -12.76 -10.01
CA ASN A 131 17.04 -11.57 -9.32
C ASN A 131 17.28 -11.81 -7.81
N PHE A 132 17.50 -13.08 -7.46
CA PHE A 132 17.87 -13.47 -6.11
C PHE A 132 18.77 -14.71 -6.14
N VAL A 133 19.52 -14.93 -5.06
CA VAL A 133 20.37 -16.10 -4.85
C VAL A 133 20.09 -16.66 -3.45
N LEU A 134 19.95 -17.99 -3.36
CA LEU A 134 19.91 -18.70 -2.08
C LEU A 134 21.32 -19.12 -1.67
N LEU A 135 21.69 -18.83 -0.43
CA LEU A 135 22.96 -19.24 0.14
C LEU A 135 22.88 -20.66 0.71
N GLU A 136 23.98 -21.40 0.61
CA GLU A 136 24.09 -22.75 1.19
C GLU A 136 24.26 -22.67 2.72
N SER A 137 23.85 -23.73 3.43
CA SER A 137 23.78 -23.74 4.90
C SER A 137 25.12 -23.55 5.62
N THR A 138 26.25 -23.77 4.94
CA THR A 138 27.60 -23.58 5.45
C THR A 138 28.07 -22.12 5.46
N GLU A 139 27.33 -21.22 4.79
CA GLU A 139 27.67 -19.80 4.62
C GLU A 139 26.89 -18.87 5.56
N LEU A 140 26.15 -19.44 6.52
CA LEU A 140 25.14 -18.75 7.30
C LEU A 140 25.69 -18.08 8.57
N SER A 141 25.50 -16.76 8.68
CA SER A 141 25.25 -16.09 9.96
C SER A 141 23.73 -16.01 10.19
N ASP A 142 23.26 -16.45 11.34
CA ASP A 142 21.84 -16.35 11.72
C ASP A 142 21.54 -14.96 12.28
N ASP A 143 21.71 -13.94 11.43
CA ASP A 143 21.66 -12.51 11.76
C ASP A 143 20.38 -11.82 11.27
N ILE A 144 19.43 -12.58 10.70
CA ILE A 144 18.20 -12.06 10.09
C ILE A 144 17.36 -11.20 11.04
N LEU A 145 17.42 -11.45 12.36
CA LEU A 145 16.72 -10.62 13.35
C LEU A 145 17.48 -9.36 13.75
N LEU A 146 18.76 -9.26 13.41
CA LEU A 146 19.61 -8.11 13.74
C LEU A 146 19.61 -7.07 12.61
N GLY A 147 19.53 -7.52 11.35
CA GLY A 147 19.66 -6.62 10.21
C GLY A 147 19.79 -7.34 8.87
N TYR A 148 20.37 -6.62 7.91
CA TYR A 148 20.69 -7.08 6.56
C TYR A 148 22.10 -6.64 6.17
N GLU A 149 22.68 -7.26 5.15
CA GLU A 149 24.04 -6.97 4.69
C GLU A 149 24.02 -6.52 3.23
N ILE A 150 24.46 -5.28 2.99
CA ILE A 150 24.66 -4.71 1.67
C ILE A 150 25.90 -5.38 1.05
N GLN A 151 25.74 -6.01 -0.12
CA GLN A 151 26.79 -6.72 -0.85
C GLN A 151 27.71 -5.79 -1.64
N ASN A 152 28.15 -4.67 -1.02
CA ASN A 152 29.21 -3.82 -1.57
C ASN A 152 30.60 -4.44 -1.32
N ASP A 153 31.66 -3.79 -1.81
CA ASP A 153 33.05 -4.29 -1.69
C ASP A 153 33.46 -4.63 -0.24
N THR A 154 32.88 -3.94 0.74
CA THR A 154 33.19 -4.10 2.16
C THR A 154 32.19 -4.97 2.93
N LYS A 155 31.09 -5.41 2.30
CA LYS A 155 29.96 -6.10 2.94
C LYS A 155 29.44 -5.39 4.19
N THR A 156 28.75 -4.27 3.99
CA THR A 156 28.27 -3.43 5.10
C THR A 156 27.01 -4.03 5.74
N PHE A 157 27.10 -4.38 7.02
CA PHE A 157 25.93 -4.80 7.81
C PHE A 157 25.15 -3.58 8.31
N ILE A 158 23.83 -3.60 8.12
CA ILE A 158 22.89 -2.55 8.53
C ILE A 158 21.87 -3.14 9.49
N SER A 159 21.75 -2.52 10.66
CA SER A 159 20.76 -2.92 11.66
C SER A 159 19.34 -2.55 11.22
N TRP A 160 18.34 -3.36 11.59
CA TRP A 160 16.92 -2.96 11.46
C TRP A 160 16.56 -1.72 12.28
N GLU A 161 17.45 -1.30 13.19
CA GLU A 161 17.32 -0.11 14.04
C GLU A 161 17.96 1.15 13.43
N ALA A 162 18.56 1.07 12.25
CA ALA A 162 19.12 2.24 11.57
C ALA A 162 17.99 3.19 11.13
N SER A 163 18.17 4.49 11.36
CA SER A 163 17.14 5.49 11.04
C SER A 163 16.95 5.63 9.53
N TYR A 164 15.77 6.07 9.10
CA TYR A 164 15.49 6.32 7.69
C TYR A 164 16.52 7.28 7.08
N GLU A 165 16.87 8.35 7.80
CA GLU A 165 17.88 9.34 7.38
C GLU A 165 19.26 8.69 7.14
N ASP A 166 19.69 7.81 8.05
CA ASP A 166 20.93 7.07 7.87
C ASP A 166 20.89 6.19 6.62
N ILE A 167 19.78 5.49 6.37
CA ILE A 167 19.63 4.60 5.21
C ILE A 167 19.67 5.39 3.89
N ILE A 168 18.92 6.48 3.76
CA ILE A 168 18.91 7.26 2.51
C ILE A 168 20.20 8.03 2.25
N SER A 169 21.05 8.19 3.28
CA SER A 169 22.37 8.79 3.14
C SER A 169 23.42 7.84 2.52
N LEU A 170 23.11 6.54 2.45
CA LEU A 170 23.99 5.53 1.85
C LEU A 170 24.11 5.75 0.34
N LYS A 171 25.34 5.69 -0.19
CA LYS A 171 25.61 5.81 -1.64
C LYS A 171 24.98 4.65 -2.44
N GLU A 172 24.70 3.53 -1.77
CA GLU A 172 24.06 2.35 -2.32
C GLU A 172 22.54 2.51 -2.47
N VAL A 173 21.94 3.56 -1.91
CA VAL A 173 20.50 3.81 -1.98
C VAL A 173 20.20 4.89 -3.00
N VAL A 174 19.30 4.59 -3.93
CA VAL A 174 18.90 5.51 -5.02
C VAL A 174 17.44 5.86 -4.85
N LYS A 175 17.15 7.16 -4.91
CA LYS A 175 15.78 7.70 -4.94
C LYS A 175 15.19 7.53 -6.34
N GLY A 176 14.07 6.83 -6.43
CA GLY A 176 13.28 6.69 -7.65
C GLY A 176 12.53 7.98 -7.99
N ILE A 177 12.23 8.14 -9.27
CA ILE A 177 11.38 9.23 -9.78
C ILE A 177 9.98 8.63 -9.96
N PRO A 178 8.95 9.17 -9.27
CA PRO A 178 7.56 8.76 -9.48
C PRO A 178 7.14 8.97 -10.93
N ASP A 179 6.32 8.07 -11.48
CA ASP A 179 5.79 8.22 -12.83
C ASP A 179 4.67 9.28 -12.87
N ASN A 180 3.94 9.44 -11.76
CA ASN A 180 2.88 10.44 -11.57
C ASN A 180 2.95 11.09 -10.17
N ASP A 181 2.25 12.22 -9.98
CA ASP A 181 2.22 12.96 -8.71
C ASP A 181 1.61 12.16 -7.54
N ASP A 182 0.76 11.17 -7.85
CA ASP A 182 0.10 10.30 -6.86
C ASP A 182 0.95 9.07 -6.47
N ASP A 183 2.07 8.82 -7.17
CA ASP A 183 2.90 7.64 -6.92
C ASP A 183 3.84 7.88 -5.72
N LEU A 184 3.91 6.89 -4.83
CA LEU A 184 4.85 6.93 -3.70
C LEU A 184 6.30 6.90 -4.20
N ILE A 185 7.13 7.78 -3.67
CA ILE A 185 8.57 7.78 -3.92
C ILE A 185 9.16 6.45 -3.40
N LYS A 186 9.83 5.69 -4.27
CA LYS A 186 10.53 4.44 -3.93
C LYS A 186 12.02 4.72 -3.75
N TYR A 187 12.64 4.21 -2.68
CA TYR A 187 14.09 4.09 -2.56
C TYR A 187 14.50 2.64 -2.83
N SER A 188 15.57 2.43 -3.60
CA SER A 188 16.04 1.10 -3.97
C SER A 188 17.55 0.99 -3.77
N PHE A 189 18.00 -0.18 -3.32
CA PHE A 189 19.42 -0.48 -3.25
C PHE A 189 19.95 -0.77 -4.66
N ASN A 190 21.04 -0.12 -5.07
CA ASN A 190 21.68 -0.31 -6.37
C ASN A 190 22.74 -1.42 -6.39
N VAL A 191 22.88 -2.13 -5.28
CA VAL A 191 23.69 -3.33 -5.09
C VAL A 191 22.87 -4.39 -4.37
N PRO A 192 23.23 -5.69 -4.50
CA PRO A 192 22.46 -6.75 -3.86
C PRO A 192 22.45 -6.64 -2.33
N VAL A 193 21.38 -7.11 -1.70
CA VAL A 193 21.21 -7.11 -0.25
C VAL A 193 20.96 -8.53 0.25
N ARG A 194 21.76 -8.99 1.20
CA ARG A 194 21.57 -10.27 1.90
C ARG A 194 20.67 -10.08 3.10
N VAL A 195 19.57 -10.83 3.13
CA VAL A 195 18.65 -10.97 4.26
C VAL A 195 18.63 -12.43 4.68
N GLY A 196 19.25 -12.74 5.82
CA GLY A 196 19.47 -14.12 6.25
C GLY A 196 20.21 -14.92 5.18
N ASN A 197 19.54 -15.91 4.60
CA ASN A 197 20.06 -16.82 3.58
C ASN A 197 19.63 -16.48 2.14
N ILE A 198 19.09 -15.28 1.91
CA ILE A 198 18.63 -14.84 0.59
C ILE A 198 19.38 -13.56 0.22
N ILE A 199 20.05 -13.54 -0.94
CA ILE A 199 20.57 -12.33 -1.57
C ILE A 199 19.54 -11.84 -2.58
N LEU A 200 19.18 -10.56 -2.53
CA LEU A 200 18.13 -9.92 -3.31
C LEU A 200 18.73 -8.79 -4.14
N ASP A 201 18.42 -8.74 -5.44
CA ASP A 201 18.88 -7.67 -6.34
C ASP A 201 17.88 -6.51 -6.46
N ASP A 202 16.65 -6.65 -5.95
CA ASP A 202 15.59 -5.62 -5.94
C ASP A 202 15.07 -5.38 -4.52
N PHE A 203 15.96 -5.03 -3.58
CA PHE A 203 15.57 -4.65 -2.23
C PHE A 203 15.23 -3.16 -2.16
N ALA A 204 14.08 -2.81 -1.57
CA ALA A 204 13.54 -1.47 -1.61
C ALA A 204 12.62 -1.13 -0.43
N PHE A 205 12.28 0.15 -0.30
CA PHE A 205 11.31 0.68 0.65
C PHE A 205 10.68 1.98 0.11
N TYR A 206 9.54 2.38 0.64
CA TYR A 206 8.86 3.63 0.23
C TYR A 206 9.24 4.81 1.12
N ASP A 207 9.05 6.00 0.55
CA ASP A 207 9.16 7.28 1.26
C ASP A 207 8.13 7.40 2.38
N CYS A 208 8.50 8.15 3.41
CA CYS A 208 7.64 8.48 4.55
C CYS A 208 8.03 9.85 5.12
N ASP A 209 7.10 10.57 5.73
CA ASP A 209 7.41 11.91 6.21
C ASP A 209 8.36 11.90 7.42
N ARG A 210 8.27 10.87 8.26
CA ARG A 210 9.11 10.73 9.45
C ARG A 210 10.45 10.05 9.15
N LYS A 211 11.55 10.82 9.26
CA LYS A 211 12.91 10.33 8.94
C LYS A 211 13.77 9.87 10.11
N ASN A 212 13.40 10.25 11.33
CA ASN A 212 14.21 10.04 12.54
C ASN A 212 13.95 8.69 13.24
N ILE A 213 13.25 7.76 12.59
CA ILE A 213 13.03 6.39 13.09
C ILE A 213 13.40 5.38 11.99
N PRO A 214 13.53 4.09 12.34
CA PRO A 214 13.82 3.08 11.34
C PRO A 214 12.73 2.89 10.29
N VAL A 215 13.14 2.41 9.12
CA VAL A 215 12.24 2.07 8.01
C VAL A 215 11.23 1.01 8.46
N ALA A 216 9.95 1.30 8.28
CA ALA A 216 8.86 0.42 8.72
C ALA A 216 8.73 -0.83 7.85
N ASN A 217 8.86 -0.68 6.53
CA ASN A 217 8.63 -1.76 5.58
C ASN A 217 9.72 -1.79 4.50
N TYR A 218 10.36 -2.94 4.35
CA TYR A 218 11.20 -3.25 3.20
C TYR A 218 10.54 -4.33 2.35
N PHE A 219 10.75 -4.30 1.05
CA PHE A 219 10.19 -5.28 0.14
C PHE A 219 11.14 -5.63 -1.00
N SER A 220 10.87 -6.79 -1.61
CA SER A 220 11.52 -7.24 -2.84
C SER A 220 10.55 -8.09 -3.66
N TYR A 221 10.68 -8.06 -4.98
CA TYR A 221 10.04 -9.03 -5.86
C TYR A 221 11.08 -10.06 -6.29
N CYS A 222 10.94 -11.30 -5.84
CA CYS A 222 11.81 -12.40 -6.23
C CYS A 222 11.30 -13.02 -7.54
N GLU A 223 11.97 -12.74 -8.64
CA GLU A 223 11.74 -13.28 -9.97
C GLU A 223 12.60 -14.53 -10.18
N CYS A 224 12.03 -15.58 -10.80
CA CYS A 224 12.74 -16.81 -11.12
C CYS A 224 12.58 -17.17 -12.61
N ASP A 225 13.68 -17.26 -13.33
CA ASP A 225 13.70 -17.58 -14.76
C ASP A 225 13.38 -19.07 -15.06
N LYS A 226 13.50 -19.95 -14.05
CA LYS A 226 13.24 -21.38 -14.15
C LYS A 226 11.77 -21.68 -13.89
N VAL A 227 11.00 -21.79 -14.97
CA VAL A 227 9.55 -22.15 -15.02
C VAL A 227 9.19 -23.41 -14.21
N ILE A 228 10.15 -24.29 -13.93
CA ILE A 228 9.92 -25.60 -13.27
C ILE A 228 10.09 -25.51 -11.74
N SER A 229 10.73 -24.47 -11.22
CA SER A 229 10.99 -24.32 -9.79
C SER A 229 10.06 -23.26 -9.23
N LYS A 230 8.96 -23.67 -8.59
CA LYS A 230 8.00 -22.74 -7.95
C LYS A 230 8.72 -21.92 -6.88
N PRO A 231 8.97 -20.61 -7.10
CA PRO A 231 9.85 -19.83 -6.24
C PRO A 231 9.37 -19.72 -4.80
N TYR A 232 8.06 -19.67 -4.62
CA TYR A 232 7.45 -19.57 -3.30
C TYR A 232 7.89 -20.69 -2.35
N SER A 233 7.81 -21.95 -2.78
CA SER A 233 8.06 -23.09 -1.88
C SER A 233 9.50 -23.14 -1.37
N PHE A 234 10.48 -22.87 -2.24
CA PHE A 234 11.89 -22.91 -1.81
C PHE A 234 12.31 -21.63 -1.08
N LEU A 235 11.75 -20.46 -1.41
CA LEU A 235 12.00 -19.21 -0.67
C LEU A 235 11.41 -19.29 0.74
N LYS A 236 10.19 -19.84 0.86
CA LYS A 236 9.57 -20.19 2.15
C LYS A 236 10.50 -21.08 2.97
N ASN A 237 10.97 -22.18 2.39
CA ASN A 237 11.85 -23.12 3.09
C ASN A 237 13.18 -22.48 3.48
N ALA A 238 13.73 -21.60 2.63
CA ALA A 238 14.93 -20.84 2.93
C ALA A 238 14.69 -19.97 4.18
N LEU A 239 13.63 -19.15 4.20
CA LEU A 239 13.30 -18.30 5.35
C LEU A 239 13.10 -19.13 6.63
N LEU A 240 12.25 -20.15 6.58
CA LEU A 240 11.94 -20.99 7.74
C LEU A 240 13.14 -21.86 8.20
N GLY A 241 14.17 -21.98 7.36
CA GLY A 241 15.44 -22.60 7.71
C GLY A 241 16.33 -21.77 8.64
N ASN A 242 16.05 -20.47 8.83
CA ASN A 242 16.81 -19.61 9.74
C ASN A 242 16.54 -20.01 11.20
N ASN A 243 17.61 -20.32 11.96
CA ASN A 243 17.48 -20.81 13.32
C ASN A 243 16.83 -19.79 14.27
N SER A 244 17.04 -18.49 14.02
CA SER A 244 16.47 -17.40 14.81
C SER A 244 14.95 -17.29 14.67
N LEU A 245 14.37 -17.85 13.59
CA LEU A 245 12.93 -17.87 13.38
C LEU A 245 12.24 -19.12 13.95
N LYS A 246 12.96 -20.02 14.63
CA LYS A 246 12.36 -21.25 15.21
C LYS A 246 11.20 -21.00 16.17
N ASN A 247 11.22 -19.87 16.87
CA ASN A 247 10.19 -19.49 17.84
C ASN A 247 9.19 -18.46 17.27
N ALA A 248 9.28 -18.14 15.98
CA ALA A 248 8.34 -17.23 15.34
C ALA A 248 6.95 -17.88 15.27
N LEU A 249 5.90 -17.05 15.38
CA LEU A 249 4.54 -17.47 15.05
C LEU A 249 4.45 -17.60 13.53
N ILE A 250 4.25 -18.83 13.05
CA ILE A 250 4.12 -19.11 11.63
C ILE A 250 2.65 -19.21 11.27
N ASP A 251 2.22 -18.41 10.30
CA ASP A 251 0.92 -18.51 9.66
C ASP A 251 1.14 -18.84 8.17
N THR A 252 0.36 -19.77 7.65
CA THR A 252 0.51 -20.26 6.28
C THR A 252 -0.87 -20.48 5.68
N GLU A 253 -1.14 -19.77 4.59
CA GLU A 253 -2.34 -19.92 3.81
C GLU A 253 -2.00 -20.66 2.51
N GLU A 254 -2.23 -21.97 2.51
CA GLU A 254 -1.97 -22.83 1.35
C GLU A 254 -3.22 -23.62 0.92
N ASP A 255 -4.28 -23.62 1.73
CA ASP A 255 -5.37 -24.59 1.55
C ASP A 255 -6.66 -24.00 0.97
N LYS A 256 -6.82 -22.67 0.90
CA LYS A 256 -8.02 -22.03 0.32
C LYS A 256 -7.78 -20.58 -0.08
N SER A 257 -7.15 -20.31 -1.22
CA SER A 257 -7.38 -19.08 -1.99
C SER A 257 -6.44 -18.99 -3.18
N ILE A 258 -6.75 -18.02 -4.03
CA ILE A 258 -6.02 -17.54 -5.18
C ILE A 258 -4.51 -17.35 -4.89
N ILE A 259 -4.06 -17.08 -3.65
CA ILE A 259 -2.67 -16.73 -3.36
C ILE A 259 -2.14 -17.61 -2.22
N TYR A 260 -0.99 -18.25 -2.42
CA TYR A 260 -0.20 -18.86 -1.35
C TYR A 260 0.58 -17.81 -0.59
N SER A 261 0.54 -17.88 0.74
CA SER A 261 1.36 -16.99 1.56
C SER A 261 1.87 -17.64 2.83
N THR A 262 3.04 -17.19 3.26
CA THR A 262 3.64 -17.56 4.56
C THR A 262 4.04 -16.29 5.28
N LYS A 263 3.66 -16.22 6.55
CA LYS A 263 4.04 -15.16 7.48
C LYS A 263 4.81 -15.77 8.63
N ALA A 264 5.99 -15.22 8.93
CA ALA A 264 6.78 -15.55 10.10
C ALA A 264 6.90 -14.31 10.99
N LYS A 265 6.24 -14.33 12.15
CA LYS A 265 6.15 -13.19 13.05
C LYS A 265 6.92 -13.42 14.33
N THR A 266 7.84 -12.52 14.63
CA THR A 266 8.51 -12.42 15.92
C THR A 266 7.91 -11.29 16.75
N LYS A 267 8.52 -10.96 17.89
CA LYS A 267 8.14 -9.79 18.68
C LYS A 267 8.36 -8.48 17.92
N ASP A 268 9.50 -8.37 17.23
CA ASP A 268 9.99 -7.08 16.70
C ASP A 268 9.95 -7.01 15.16
N LEU A 269 9.81 -8.15 14.47
CA LEU A 269 9.80 -8.25 13.00
C LEU A 269 8.74 -9.22 12.49
N GLU A 270 8.17 -8.93 11.33
CA GLU A 270 7.34 -9.82 10.54
C GLU A 270 7.93 -10.00 9.13
N PHE A 271 8.04 -11.24 8.68
CA PHE A 271 8.46 -11.60 7.34
C PHE A 271 7.27 -12.22 6.60
N TYR A 272 7.00 -11.75 5.40
CA TYR A 272 5.85 -12.20 4.60
C TYR A 272 6.29 -12.54 3.18
N PHE A 273 5.94 -13.73 2.73
CA PHE A 273 6.07 -14.15 1.35
C PHE A 273 4.69 -14.44 0.76
N SER A 274 4.46 -14.02 -0.48
CA SER A 274 3.32 -14.46 -1.28
C SER A 274 3.67 -14.60 -2.75
N ASN A 275 3.03 -15.54 -3.45
CA ASN A 275 3.09 -15.52 -4.91
C ASN A 275 2.30 -14.32 -5.46
N ALA A 276 2.79 -13.72 -6.55
CA ALA A 276 2.22 -12.48 -7.06
C ALA A 276 0.85 -12.65 -7.74
N TYR A 277 0.49 -13.87 -8.17
CA TYR A 277 -0.67 -14.13 -9.00
C TYR A 277 -1.49 -15.33 -8.52
N PRO A 278 -2.74 -15.47 -8.99
CA PRO A 278 -3.56 -16.66 -8.76
C PRO A 278 -2.81 -17.99 -8.92
N THR A 279 -2.98 -18.94 -7.99
CA THR A 279 -2.30 -20.25 -7.97
C THR A 279 -2.72 -21.15 -9.14
N ASP A 280 -3.91 -20.95 -9.69
CA ASP A 280 -4.40 -21.61 -10.91
C ASP A 280 -3.68 -21.10 -12.18
N LEU A 281 -2.97 -19.98 -12.09
CA LEU A 281 -2.09 -19.44 -13.13
C LEU A 281 -0.64 -19.88 -12.93
N ASP A 282 -0.40 -21.17 -12.67
CA ASP A 282 0.94 -21.73 -12.31
C ASP A 282 2.08 -21.21 -13.22
N ALA A 283 1.83 -21.08 -14.52
CA ALA A 283 2.78 -20.55 -15.51
C ALA A 283 3.19 -19.07 -15.29
N ALA A 284 2.37 -18.28 -14.58
CA ALA A 284 2.63 -16.89 -14.21
C ALA A 284 3.34 -16.75 -12.85
N ASN A 285 3.35 -17.78 -12.00
CA ASN A 285 3.82 -17.71 -10.62
C ASN A 285 5.34 -17.88 -10.46
N ASN A 286 6.11 -17.24 -11.34
CA ASN A 286 7.56 -17.14 -11.24
C ASN A 286 8.02 -15.93 -10.41
N ARG A 287 7.07 -15.19 -9.84
CA ARG A 287 7.30 -14.00 -9.03
C ARG A 287 6.73 -14.18 -7.63
N VAL A 288 7.55 -13.88 -6.62
CA VAL A 288 7.16 -13.90 -5.21
C VAL A 288 7.40 -12.51 -4.62
N PHE A 289 6.39 -11.96 -3.96
CA PHE A 289 6.54 -10.77 -3.16
C PHE A 289 7.11 -11.15 -1.79
N PHE A 290 8.17 -10.45 -1.39
CA PHE A 290 8.78 -10.53 -0.08
C PHE A 290 8.60 -9.19 0.64
N LEU A 291 8.10 -9.22 1.87
CA LEU A 291 7.91 -8.05 2.72
C LEU A 291 8.52 -8.31 4.10
N ILE A 292 9.21 -7.32 4.63
CA ILE A 292 9.73 -7.29 5.99
C ILE A 292 9.14 -6.07 6.67
N THR A 293 8.42 -6.29 7.75
CA THR A 293 7.80 -5.24 8.55
C THR A 293 8.46 -5.14 9.91
N ASN A 294 8.92 -3.95 10.25
CA ASN A 294 9.41 -3.61 11.57
C ASN A 294 8.23 -3.33 12.52
N LEU A 295 8.05 -4.23 13.49
CA LEU A 295 6.98 -4.16 14.48
C LEU A 295 7.38 -3.39 15.73
N LYS A 296 8.64 -3.02 15.87
CA LYS A 296 9.14 -2.35 17.06
C LYS A 296 8.60 -0.94 17.16
N GLU A 297 8.37 -0.52 18.39
CA GLU A 297 7.93 0.82 18.75
C GLU A 297 9.14 1.71 19.07
N TYR A 298 9.17 2.91 18.50
CA TYR A 298 10.32 3.84 18.58
C TYR A 298 10.01 5.11 19.36
N LEU A 299 9.07 5.02 20.29
CA LEU A 299 8.54 6.17 21.04
C LEU A 299 9.61 6.96 21.79
N SER A 300 10.64 6.28 22.30
CA SER A 300 11.73 6.93 23.02
C SER A 300 12.61 7.79 22.12
N ALA A 301 12.65 7.52 20.81
CA ALA A 301 13.41 8.27 19.81
C ALA A 301 12.66 9.49 19.29
N ILE A 302 11.34 9.56 19.48
CA ILE A 302 10.50 10.64 18.98
C ILE A 302 10.34 11.71 20.06
N ILE A 303 11.37 12.53 20.21
CA ILE A 303 11.43 13.57 21.23
C ILE A 303 10.97 14.90 20.64
N TYR A 304 10.21 15.64 21.43
CA TYR A 304 9.80 17.01 21.11
C TYR A 304 11.04 17.90 20.90
N PRO A 305 11.17 18.62 19.77
CA PRO A 305 12.39 19.36 19.45
C PRO A 305 12.77 20.41 20.49
N GLU A 306 14.07 20.52 20.80
CA GLU A 306 14.58 21.41 21.85
C GLU A 306 14.33 22.90 21.57
N TYR A 307 14.22 23.33 20.31
CA TYR A 307 13.95 24.73 19.98
C TYR A 307 12.55 25.18 20.40
N ILE A 308 11.62 24.25 20.62
CA ILE A 308 10.24 24.51 21.07
C ILE A 308 10.19 24.68 22.62
N ILE A 309 11.30 24.53 23.34
CA ILE A 309 11.38 24.77 24.81
C ILE A 309 11.09 26.25 25.19
N LYS A 310 10.88 27.14 24.22
CA LYS A 310 10.31 28.50 24.40
C LYS A 310 8.78 28.53 24.42
N LEU A 311 8.14 27.43 24.83
CA LEU A 311 6.68 27.35 24.92
C LEU A 311 6.09 28.48 25.77
N SER A 312 5.07 29.11 25.21
CA SER A 312 4.25 30.11 25.88
C SER A 312 2.80 29.67 25.83
N ILE A 313 2.39 28.89 26.83
CA ILE A 313 1.01 28.40 26.94
C ILE A 313 0.12 29.53 27.43
N ALA A 314 -0.67 30.11 26.52
CA ALA A 314 -1.66 31.15 26.87
C ALA A 314 -3.07 30.58 27.06
N HIS A 315 -3.40 29.56 26.28
CA HIS A 315 -4.70 28.90 26.27
C HIS A 315 -4.51 27.41 26.48
N CYS A 316 -5.19 26.82 27.45
CA CYS A 316 -5.10 25.39 27.67
C CYS A 316 -6.29 24.83 28.43
N THR A 317 -6.56 23.53 28.25
CA THR A 317 -7.58 22.82 29.00
C THR A 317 -7.21 21.34 29.19
N THR A 318 -7.68 20.74 30.27
CA THR A 318 -7.52 19.30 30.53
C THR A 318 -8.86 18.59 30.43
N LEU A 319 -8.90 17.42 29.79
CA LEU A 319 -10.08 16.57 29.75
C LEU A 319 -9.99 15.51 30.86
N SER A 320 -11.15 15.02 31.32
CA SER A 320 -11.23 13.95 32.33
C SER A 320 -11.73 12.65 31.71
N GLY A 321 -11.53 11.53 32.40
CA GLY A 321 -11.96 10.22 31.94
C GLY A 321 -11.01 9.57 30.94
N GLU A 322 -11.47 8.47 30.34
CA GLU A 322 -10.68 7.64 29.42
C GLU A 322 -10.69 8.23 28.01
N VAL A 323 -9.87 9.27 27.82
CA VAL A 323 -9.62 9.91 26.53
C VAL A 323 -8.16 9.73 26.17
N TYR A 324 -7.87 9.32 24.95
CA TYR A 324 -6.52 9.01 24.48
C TYR A 324 -6.26 9.69 23.14
N LEU A 325 -5.00 10.03 22.85
CA LEU A 325 -4.65 10.51 21.52
C LEU A 325 -4.92 9.41 20.48
N ASP A 326 -5.44 9.80 19.31
CA ASP A 326 -5.56 8.88 18.17
C ASP A 326 -4.17 8.70 17.52
N MET A 327 -3.55 7.57 17.85
CA MET A 327 -2.11 7.32 17.64
C MET A 327 -1.81 6.33 16.52
N VAL A 328 -2.83 5.89 15.76
CA VAL A 328 -2.73 4.76 14.83
C VAL A 328 -1.57 4.90 13.83
N CYS A 329 -1.15 6.14 13.51
CA CYS A 329 -0.19 6.43 12.46
C CYS A 329 1.08 7.20 12.91
N TYR A 330 1.52 7.18 14.18
CA TYR A 330 2.66 8.04 14.59
C TYR A 330 3.98 7.79 13.84
N LYS A 331 4.19 6.57 13.34
CA LYS A 331 5.35 6.22 12.51
C LYS A 331 5.31 6.91 11.14
N GLU A 332 4.13 7.33 10.72
CA GLU A 332 3.84 8.03 9.46
C GLU A 332 3.61 9.53 9.68
N THR A 333 3.14 9.93 10.87
CA THR A 333 2.83 11.34 11.20
C THR A 333 4.03 12.03 11.87
N PRO A 334 4.73 12.96 11.19
CA PRO A 334 5.94 13.62 11.70
C PRO A 334 5.66 14.55 12.89
N HIS A 335 4.41 14.95 13.10
CA HIS A 335 4.01 15.89 14.16
C HIS A 335 3.54 15.25 15.47
N ILE A 336 3.64 13.92 15.58
CA ILE A 336 3.38 13.19 16.83
C ILE A 336 4.71 12.95 17.57
N TYR A 337 4.76 13.24 18.86
CA TYR A 337 5.95 13.12 19.69
C TYR A 337 5.64 12.46 21.02
N ARG A 338 6.68 12.00 21.73
CA ARG A 338 6.58 11.69 23.15
C ARG A 338 6.20 12.97 23.90
N VAL A 339 5.24 12.87 24.80
CA VAL A 339 4.83 14.01 25.63
C VAL A 339 6.02 14.55 26.44
N PRO A 340 6.27 15.87 26.41
CA PRO A 340 7.30 16.48 27.25
C PRO A 340 6.95 16.42 28.74
N THR A 341 7.95 16.28 29.61
CA THR A 341 7.75 16.14 31.07
C THR A 341 7.01 17.34 31.68
N PHE A 342 7.28 18.56 31.25
CA PHE A 342 6.57 19.73 31.78
C PHE A 342 5.08 19.75 31.35
N ILE A 343 4.73 19.24 30.15
CA ILE A 343 3.32 19.06 29.76
C ILE A 343 2.66 18.04 30.70
N GLN A 344 3.34 16.93 31.01
CA GLN A 344 2.85 15.95 31.97
C GLN A 344 2.63 16.54 33.36
N GLU A 345 3.51 17.45 33.81
CA GLU A 345 3.37 18.14 35.09
C GLU A 345 2.19 19.11 35.10
N ILE A 346 2.02 19.93 34.06
CA ILE A 346 0.91 20.89 33.93
C ILE A 346 -0.43 20.15 33.81
N SER A 347 -0.48 19.13 32.95
CA SER A 347 -1.70 18.34 32.72
C SER A 347 -2.01 17.36 33.84
N GLN A 348 -1.03 17.08 34.72
CA GLN A 348 -1.09 16.01 35.71
C GLN A 348 -1.37 14.64 35.06
N ASN A 349 -0.73 14.38 33.91
CA ASN A 349 -0.93 13.21 33.05
C ASN A 349 -2.37 13.02 32.54
N ARG A 350 -3.19 14.09 32.53
CA ARG A 350 -4.50 14.07 31.91
C ARG A 350 -4.41 14.49 30.44
N PRO A 351 -5.37 14.07 29.61
CA PRO A 351 -5.50 14.58 28.25
C PRO A 351 -5.55 16.11 28.27
N PHE A 352 -4.77 16.73 27.40
CA PHE A 352 -4.45 18.14 27.47
C PHE A 352 -4.47 18.77 26.09
N ILE A 353 -5.06 19.95 25.98
CA ILE A 353 -5.06 20.77 24.77
C ILE A 353 -4.43 22.10 25.13
N TRP A 354 -3.54 22.62 24.31
CA TRP A 354 -2.95 23.94 24.52
C TRP A 354 -2.65 24.67 23.22
N ILE A 355 -2.57 25.99 23.32
CA ILE A 355 -1.99 26.86 22.30
C ILE A 355 -0.65 27.37 22.81
N ASP A 356 0.37 27.20 21.98
CA ASP A 356 1.67 27.81 22.15
C ASP A 356 1.78 29.07 21.29
N ASP A 357 1.66 30.23 21.94
CA ASP A 357 1.70 31.53 21.26
C ASP A 357 3.08 31.83 20.65
N SER A 358 4.16 31.31 21.25
CA SER A 358 5.51 31.62 20.77
C SER A 358 5.84 30.90 19.47
N ASN A 359 5.32 29.68 19.29
CA ASN A 359 5.56 28.86 18.10
C ASN A 359 4.37 28.83 17.14
N GLN A 360 3.24 29.45 17.51
CA GLN A 360 1.99 29.45 16.73
C GLN A 360 1.48 28.02 16.49
N GLU A 361 1.46 27.22 17.56
CA GLU A 361 1.13 25.80 17.53
C GLU A 361 -0.09 25.48 18.40
N LEU A 362 -0.89 24.52 17.96
CA LEU A 362 -1.94 23.87 18.72
C LEU A 362 -1.48 22.46 19.08
N GLY A 363 -1.37 22.20 20.38
CA GLY A 363 -0.97 20.90 20.90
C GLY A 363 -2.12 20.12 21.52
N PHE A 364 -2.07 18.82 21.34
CA PHE A 364 -2.90 17.82 22.01
C PHE A 364 -1.98 16.82 22.66
N ALA A 365 -2.20 16.43 23.91
CA ALA A 365 -1.41 15.44 24.61
C ALA A 365 -2.28 14.47 25.41
N ASP A 366 -1.81 13.25 25.56
CA ASP A 366 -2.28 12.33 26.59
C ASP A 366 -1.13 12.03 27.58
N HIS A 367 -1.18 10.92 28.31
CA HIS A 367 -0.13 10.57 29.27
C HIS A 367 1.19 10.14 28.60
N GLN A 368 1.20 9.81 27.31
CA GLN A 368 2.36 9.28 26.57
C GLN A 368 2.79 10.16 25.41
N TYR A 369 1.85 10.81 24.73
CA TYR A 369 2.10 11.42 23.43
C TYR A 369 1.64 12.87 23.36
N THR A 370 2.10 13.52 22.31
CA THR A 370 1.72 14.86 21.92
C THR A 370 1.56 14.91 20.41
N HIS A 371 0.49 15.50 19.91
CA HIS A 371 0.30 15.84 18.51
C HIS A 371 0.26 17.36 18.38
N ILE A 372 1.12 17.90 17.53
CA ILE A 372 1.20 19.35 17.25
C ILE A 372 0.66 19.66 15.86
N LEU A 373 -0.10 20.74 15.74
CA LEU A 373 -0.50 21.33 14.48
C LEU A 373 -0.09 22.81 14.45
N LEU A 374 0.26 23.33 13.29
CA LEU A 374 0.41 24.78 13.12
C LEU A 374 -0.97 25.45 13.19
N LEU A 375 -1.10 26.53 13.97
CA LEU A 375 -2.37 27.25 14.12
C LEU A 375 -2.90 27.79 12.79
N GLU A 376 -2.00 28.20 11.89
CA GLU A 376 -2.37 28.72 10.56
C GLU A 376 -3.02 27.64 9.67
N ASP A 377 -2.82 26.36 9.97
CA ASP A 377 -3.45 25.27 9.25
C ASP A 377 -4.79 24.86 9.85
N VAL A 378 -5.09 25.24 11.10
CA VAL A 378 -6.31 24.82 11.81
C VAL A 378 -7.50 25.69 11.40
N ASP A 379 -8.53 25.08 10.80
CA ASP A 379 -9.78 25.77 10.48
C ASP A 379 -10.76 25.75 11.66
N TYR A 380 -11.13 24.56 12.13
CA TYR A 380 -12.07 24.39 13.24
C TYR A 380 -11.91 23.03 13.95
N MET A 381 -12.49 22.91 15.14
CA MET A 381 -12.66 21.65 15.87
C MET A 381 -14.10 21.14 15.78
N CYS A 382 -14.29 19.83 15.82
CA CYS A 382 -15.62 19.22 15.93
C CYS A 382 -15.54 17.89 16.68
N ILE A 383 -16.68 17.41 17.19
CA ILE A 383 -16.79 16.07 17.75
C ILE A 383 -17.63 15.19 16.82
N LEU A 384 -17.16 13.96 16.61
CA LEU A 384 -17.83 12.93 15.84
C LEU A 384 -18.13 11.74 16.75
N ASN A 385 -19.36 11.23 16.67
CA ASN A 385 -19.74 9.97 17.31
C ASN A 385 -20.03 8.94 16.23
N THR A 386 -19.39 7.77 16.33
CA THR A 386 -19.58 6.65 15.43
C THR A 386 -19.99 5.42 16.25
N THR A 387 -21.09 4.79 15.87
CA THR A 387 -21.48 3.50 16.46
C THR A 387 -20.72 2.39 15.73
N LEU A 388 -19.89 1.65 16.45
CA LEU A 388 -19.16 0.50 15.94
C LEU A 388 -20.11 -0.72 15.78
N ASP A 389 -19.71 -1.70 14.97
CA ASP A 389 -20.52 -2.91 14.69
C ASP A 389 -20.87 -3.73 15.94
N ASN A 390 -20.07 -3.60 16.99
CA ASN A 390 -20.30 -4.24 18.30
C ASN A 390 -21.27 -3.44 19.21
N GLY A 391 -21.84 -2.33 18.71
CA GLY A 391 -22.76 -1.45 19.44
C GLY A 391 -22.08 -0.43 20.37
N VAL A 392 -20.76 -0.43 20.47
CA VAL A 392 -20.00 0.58 21.23
C VAL A 392 -20.00 1.90 20.46
N VAL A 393 -20.23 3.01 21.15
CA VAL A 393 -20.10 4.34 20.57
C VAL A 393 -18.67 4.82 20.78
N GLU A 394 -17.98 5.04 19.67
CA GLU A 394 -16.70 5.74 19.64
C GLU A 394 -16.96 7.24 19.46
N SER A 395 -16.40 8.06 20.35
CA SER A 395 -16.45 9.51 20.27
C SER A 395 -15.06 10.07 19.98
N LYS A 396 -14.96 10.97 19.00
CA LYS A 396 -13.71 11.54 18.50
C LYS A 396 -13.74 13.06 18.50
N LEU A 397 -12.75 13.71 19.10
CA LEU A 397 -12.48 15.13 18.89
C LEU A 397 -11.55 15.24 17.69
N CYS A 398 -12.01 15.93 16.65
CA CYS A 398 -11.30 16.08 15.40
C CYS A 398 -10.96 17.55 15.13
N VAL A 399 -9.91 17.75 14.33
CA VAL A 399 -9.52 19.04 13.78
C VAL A 399 -9.67 19.00 12.27
N LYS A 400 -10.35 20.00 11.70
CA LYS A 400 -10.30 20.30 10.28
C LYS A 400 -9.12 21.20 10.00
N THR A 401 -8.26 20.80 9.07
CA THR A 401 -7.18 21.66 8.58
C THR A 401 -7.57 22.31 7.25
N ARG A 402 -6.89 23.40 6.91
CA ARG A 402 -6.97 24.08 5.61
C ARG A 402 -6.21 23.32 4.51
N LEU A 403 -5.33 22.40 4.90
CA LEU A 403 -4.46 21.64 3.99
C LEU A 403 -5.16 20.40 3.42
N PHE A 404 -6.00 19.73 4.21
CA PHE A 404 -6.56 18.44 3.83
C PHE A 404 -8.08 18.46 3.84
N ASP A 405 -8.68 17.71 2.90
CA ASP A 405 -10.13 17.62 2.77
C ASP A 405 -10.79 16.74 3.84
N PHE A 406 -10.02 15.99 4.62
CA PHE A 406 -10.51 15.13 5.69
C PHE A 406 -10.32 15.75 7.09
N LEU A 407 -11.05 15.20 8.07
CA LEU A 407 -10.91 15.53 9.49
C LEU A 407 -9.80 14.67 10.10
N ILE A 408 -8.92 15.29 10.88
CA ILE A 408 -7.85 14.58 11.59
C ILE A 408 -8.34 14.29 13.02
N PRO A 409 -8.51 13.03 13.42
CA PRO A 409 -8.85 12.71 14.80
C PRO A 409 -7.67 13.04 15.71
N MET A 410 -7.94 13.78 16.79
CA MET A 410 -6.94 14.12 17.81
C MET A 410 -7.12 13.24 19.03
N PHE A 411 -8.33 13.20 19.58
CA PHE A 411 -8.66 12.36 20.73
C PHE A 411 -9.78 11.39 20.40
N THR A 412 -9.72 10.22 21.01
CA THR A 412 -10.73 9.16 20.91
C THR A 412 -11.12 8.67 22.31
N SER A 413 -12.40 8.35 22.49
CA SER A 413 -12.92 7.62 23.64
C SER A 413 -14.01 6.64 23.24
N ASN A 414 -13.97 5.45 23.84
CA ASN A 414 -15.04 4.44 23.73
C ASN A 414 -15.89 4.36 25.01
N ALA A 415 -15.55 5.16 26.02
CA ALA A 415 -16.16 5.11 27.35
C ALA A 415 -17.04 6.33 27.63
N ILE A 416 -16.70 7.48 27.03
CA ILE A 416 -17.42 8.74 27.24
C ILE A 416 -17.69 9.45 25.91
N ASP A 417 -18.84 10.13 25.84
CA ASP A 417 -19.15 11.04 24.75
C ASP A 417 -18.37 12.34 24.96
N LEU A 418 -17.47 12.69 24.04
CA LEU A 418 -16.61 13.86 24.18
C LEU A 418 -17.38 15.18 24.10
N HIS A 419 -18.65 15.19 23.67
CA HIS A 419 -19.50 16.39 23.70
C HIS A 419 -19.64 16.99 25.10
N ILE A 420 -19.43 16.20 26.17
CA ILE A 420 -19.42 16.73 27.55
C ILE A 420 -18.32 17.80 27.78
N PHE A 421 -17.28 17.81 26.94
CA PHE A 421 -16.16 18.75 27.03
C PHE A 421 -16.28 19.93 26.06
N GLU A 422 -17.26 19.94 25.15
CA GLU A 422 -17.33 20.93 24.07
C GLU A 422 -17.33 22.38 24.59
N GLU A 423 -18.19 22.68 25.56
CA GLU A 423 -18.29 24.03 26.13
C GLU A 423 -17.01 24.43 26.90
N GLN A 424 -16.35 23.48 27.54
CA GLN A 424 -15.05 23.71 28.20
C GLN A 424 -13.98 24.05 27.16
N ILE A 425 -13.89 23.26 26.08
CA ILE A 425 -12.92 23.47 25.01
C ILE A 425 -13.16 24.81 24.32
N ARG A 426 -14.41 25.14 23.95
CA ARG A 426 -14.78 26.43 23.33
C ARG A 426 -14.38 27.64 24.15
N LYS A 427 -14.49 27.53 25.47
CA LYS A 427 -14.13 28.61 26.39
C LYS A 427 -12.62 28.76 26.52
N ASP A 428 -11.91 27.65 26.65
CA ASP A 428 -10.50 27.66 27.04
C ASP A 428 -9.55 27.70 25.83
N ILE A 429 -9.98 27.21 24.67
CA ILE A 429 -9.23 27.11 23.42
C ILE A 429 -9.95 27.95 22.34
N PRO A 430 -9.40 29.12 21.94
CA PRO A 430 -10.04 30.06 21.00
C PRO A 430 -9.97 29.61 19.53
N ILE A 431 -10.30 28.35 19.25
CA ILE A 431 -10.46 27.79 17.90
C ILE A 431 -11.95 27.63 17.62
N PRO A 432 -12.45 27.98 16.42
CA PRO A 432 -13.85 27.78 16.06
C PRO A 432 -14.27 26.32 16.26
N PHE A 433 -15.49 26.13 16.77
CA PHE A 433 -16.09 24.80 16.89
C PHE A 433 -17.28 24.71 15.94
N LYS A 434 -17.34 23.66 15.10
CA LYS A 434 -18.45 23.44 14.17
C LYS A 434 -19.07 22.07 14.38
N THR A 435 -20.29 21.90 13.90
CA THR A 435 -20.92 20.58 13.82
C THR A 435 -20.55 19.94 12.50
N SER A 436 -20.31 18.62 12.49
CA SER A 436 -19.86 17.91 11.27
C SER A 436 -20.85 17.95 10.09
N PHE A 437 -22.11 18.31 10.36
CA PHE A 437 -23.13 18.52 9.33
C PHE A 437 -22.94 19.81 8.53
N ASP A 438 -22.18 20.78 9.03
CA ASP A 438 -21.99 22.08 8.39
C ASP A 438 -21.20 21.96 7.06
N ASP A 439 -20.37 20.92 6.90
CA ASP A 439 -19.59 20.68 5.68
C ASP A 439 -20.42 20.11 4.51
N TYR A 440 -21.57 19.49 4.78
CA TYR A 440 -22.48 18.96 3.74
C TYR A 440 -23.44 20.00 3.17
N LEU A 441 -23.59 21.15 3.85
CA LEU A 441 -24.52 22.22 3.45
C LEU A 441 -23.90 23.22 2.46
N TYR A 442 -22.58 23.14 2.23
CA TYR A 442 -21.82 24.11 1.43
C TYR A 442 -20.97 23.49 0.30
N LYS A 443 -21.38 22.33 -0.26
CA LYS A 443 -20.84 21.82 -1.54
C LYS A 443 -21.88 21.88 -2.65
#